data_AF-C3Y9K0-F1
#
_entry.id   AF-C3Y9K0-F1
#
_cell.length_a   1.000
_cell.length_b   1.000
_cell.length_c   1.000
_cell.angle_alpha   90.00
_cell.angle_beta   90.00
_cell.angle_gamma   90.00
#
_symmetry.space_group_name_H-M   'P 1'
#
loop_
_entity.id
_entity.type
_entity.pdbx_description
1 polymer ?
#
loop_
_entity_poly.entity_id
_entity_poly.type
_entity_poly.pdbx_seq_one_letter_code
_entity_poly.pdbx_strand_id
1 'polypeptide(L)'
;VNGYRRSLPVCLNRKVYISISGLNVLIETDHCFSLMYDGNHRVEIKVPASYKGKLSGMCGNYNGQPNDDNLMPGGQVASTSLLAARDTGSCRGPCPIAPSMCTPHHHDWYSHPSKCGLLKATNGPFRTCHSIVSPSEFVKTCVFDMAAFRGDQLVLCQNLQAYADACVSAGGKPQQWRRRGFCGTYPSSD
;
A
#
# COMPACT_ATOMS: atom_id res chain seq x y z
N VAL A 1 12.66 -16.58 -10.46
CA VAL A 1 13.22 -17.45 -9.39
C VAL A 1 14.62 -17.86 -9.78
N ASN A 2 15.63 -17.47 -9.00
CA ASN A 2 17.06 -17.75 -9.28
C ASN A 2 17.50 -17.35 -10.69
N GLY A 3 17.10 -16.16 -11.15
CA GLY A 3 17.40 -15.66 -12.51
C GLY A 3 16.49 -16.17 -13.63
N TYR A 4 15.62 -17.16 -13.39
CA TYR A 4 14.74 -17.73 -14.42
C TYR A 4 13.27 -17.33 -14.27
N ARG A 5 12.59 -17.09 -15.39
CA ARG A 5 11.15 -16.87 -15.45
C ARG A 5 10.40 -18.17 -15.10
N ARG A 6 9.30 -18.04 -14.37
CA ARG A 6 8.41 -19.16 -14.00
C ARG A 6 6.97 -18.75 -14.27
N SER A 7 6.15 -19.72 -14.69
CA SER A 7 4.70 -19.58 -14.73
C SER A 7 4.12 -19.80 -13.33
N LEU A 8 3.05 -19.08 -13.01
CA LEU A 8 2.33 -19.22 -11.74
C LEU A 8 1.10 -20.11 -11.90
N PRO A 9 0.71 -20.88 -10.86
CA PRO A 9 1.36 -20.98 -9.55
C PRO A 9 2.65 -21.81 -9.59
N VAL A 10 3.58 -21.53 -8.67
CA VAL A 10 4.83 -22.30 -8.52
C VAL A 10 5.10 -22.62 -7.04
N CYS A 11 5.52 -23.85 -6.78
CA CYS A 11 5.99 -24.29 -5.46
C CYS A 11 7.50 -24.55 -5.51
N LEU A 12 8.25 -23.89 -4.63
CA LEU A 12 9.71 -23.99 -4.55
C LEU A 12 10.08 -24.79 -3.30
N ASN A 13 10.62 -25.99 -3.50
CA ASN A 13 11.11 -26.88 -2.44
C ASN A 13 10.11 -27.16 -1.30
N ARG A 14 8.79 -27.05 -1.56
CA ARG A 14 7.73 -27.10 -0.54
C ARG A 14 7.84 -26.04 0.57
N LYS A 15 8.66 -25.00 0.36
CA LYS A 15 8.91 -23.92 1.33
C LYS A 15 8.30 -22.60 0.92
N VAL A 16 8.25 -22.33 -0.38
CA VAL A 16 7.68 -21.09 -0.92
C VAL A 16 6.62 -21.45 -1.95
N TYR A 17 5.41 -20.93 -1.77
CA TYR A 17 4.32 -21.05 -2.71
C TYR A 17 4.00 -19.67 -3.28
N ILE A 18 4.01 -19.56 -4.61
CA ILE A 18 3.74 -18.30 -5.30
C ILE A 18 2.54 -18.50 -6.20
N SER A 19 1.51 -17.68 -6.05
CA SER A 19 0.23 -17.79 -6.76
C SER A 19 -0.32 -16.41 -7.15
N ILE A 20 -1.41 -16.41 -7.92
CA ILE A 20 -2.19 -15.20 -8.23
C ILE A 20 -3.45 -15.23 -7.36
N SER A 21 -3.73 -14.10 -6.69
CA SER A 21 -4.96 -13.88 -5.91
C SER A 21 -5.56 -12.53 -6.33
N GLY A 22 -6.61 -12.58 -7.14
CA GLY A 22 -7.20 -11.39 -7.76
C GLY A 22 -6.20 -10.67 -8.66
N LEU A 23 -5.92 -9.40 -8.34
CA LEU A 23 -4.93 -8.58 -9.05
C LEU A 23 -3.51 -8.67 -8.45
N ASN A 24 -3.31 -9.50 -7.42
CA ASN A 24 -2.05 -9.55 -6.69
C ASN A 24 -1.33 -10.88 -6.91
N VAL A 25 0.00 -10.81 -6.86
CA VAL A 25 0.88 -11.97 -6.64
C VAL A 25 0.93 -12.22 -5.14
N LEU A 26 0.60 -13.44 -4.73
CA LEU A 26 0.69 -13.90 -3.35
C LEU A 26 1.89 -14.83 -3.20
N ILE A 27 2.74 -14.57 -2.21
CA ILE A 27 3.88 -15.39 -1.82
C ILE A 27 3.64 -15.87 -0.39
N GLU A 28 3.54 -17.17 -0.21
CA GLU A 28 3.39 -17.82 1.08
C GLU A 28 4.64 -18.63 1.39
N THR A 29 5.04 -18.63 2.66
CA THR A 29 6.26 -19.30 3.11
C THR A 29 5.99 -20.27 4.26
N ASP A 30 6.85 -21.28 4.38
CA ASP A 30 6.88 -22.23 5.51
C ASP A 30 7.31 -21.58 6.84
N HIS A 31 7.73 -20.31 6.81
CA HIS A 31 8.02 -19.51 8.00
C HIS A 31 6.81 -18.67 8.45
N CYS A 32 5.61 -19.05 8.01
CA CYS A 32 4.32 -18.48 8.44
C CYS A 32 4.13 -16.99 8.14
N PHE A 33 4.95 -16.38 7.29
CA PHE A 33 4.71 -15.05 6.76
C PHE A 33 4.26 -15.12 5.29
N SER A 34 3.49 -14.12 4.88
CA SER A 34 3.01 -13.97 3.51
C SER A 34 3.30 -12.58 2.97
N LEU A 35 3.61 -12.48 1.69
CA LEU A 35 3.76 -11.23 0.97
C LEU A 35 2.74 -11.16 -0.17
N MET A 36 2.07 -10.02 -0.29
CA MET A 36 1.15 -9.74 -1.39
C MET A 36 1.65 -8.51 -2.14
N TYR A 37 1.83 -8.63 -3.46
CA TYR A 37 2.32 -7.56 -4.33
C TYR A 37 1.38 -7.38 -5.51
N ASP A 38 1.01 -6.14 -5.81
CA ASP A 38 0.09 -5.83 -6.91
C ASP A 38 0.76 -5.79 -8.30
N GLY A 39 2.06 -6.09 -8.38
CA GLY A 39 2.81 -6.00 -9.63
C GLY A 39 3.26 -4.58 -9.99
N ASN A 40 2.96 -3.59 -9.15
CA ASN A 40 3.27 -2.19 -9.43
C ASN A 40 3.83 -1.46 -8.21
N HIS A 41 2.97 -1.04 -7.28
CA HIS A 41 3.29 -0.02 -6.28
C HIS A 41 3.01 -0.41 -4.82
N ARG A 42 2.26 -1.50 -4.58
CA ARG A 42 1.84 -1.88 -3.22
C ARG A 42 2.36 -3.26 -2.85
N VAL A 43 3.09 -3.30 -1.74
CA VAL A 43 3.50 -4.53 -1.05
C VAL A 43 2.83 -4.57 0.32
N GLU A 44 2.21 -5.69 0.66
CA GLU A 44 1.68 -5.99 1.98
C GLU A 44 2.40 -7.22 2.53
N ILE A 45 2.88 -7.14 3.77
CA ILE A 45 3.54 -8.25 4.47
C ILE A 45 2.73 -8.58 5.71
N LYS A 46 2.33 -9.84 5.85
CA LYS A 46 1.71 -10.36 7.08
C LYS A 46 2.68 -11.28 7.77
N VAL A 47 2.93 -11.00 9.05
CA VAL A 47 3.77 -11.81 9.92
C VAL A 47 2.97 -12.29 11.13
N PRO A 48 3.28 -13.46 11.70
CA PRO A 48 2.67 -13.91 12.93
C PRO A 48 3.24 -13.16 14.14
N ALA A 49 2.51 -13.17 15.26
CA ALA A 49 2.90 -12.51 16.50
C ALA A 49 4.28 -12.95 17.05
N SER A 50 4.79 -14.11 16.63
CA SER A 50 6.13 -14.61 16.99
C SER A 50 7.27 -13.72 16.49
N TYR A 51 7.02 -12.81 15.53
CA TYR A 51 7.98 -11.82 15.02
C TYR A 51 7.99 -10.50 15.80
N LYS A 52 7.12 -10.34 16.81
CA LYS A 52 7.07 -9.14 17.66
C LYS A 52 8.44 -8.81 18.25
N GLY A 53 8.93 -7.59 18.01
CA GLY A 53 10.24 -7.12 18.48
C GLY A 53 11.45 -7.75 17.78
N LYS A 54 11.24 -8.52 16.71
CA LYS A 54 12.31 -9.20 15.93
C LYS A 54 12.46 -8.66 14.52
N LEU A 55 11.60 -7.73 14.12
CA LEU A 55 11.68 -7.08 12.83
C LEU A 55 12.60 -5.85 12.90
N SER A 56 13.17 -5.52 11.75
CA SER A 56 13.93 -4.30 11.53
C SER A 56 13.78 -3.93 10.07
N GLY A 57 13.61 -2.64 9.78
CA GLY A 57 13.39 -2.12 8.43
C GLY A 57 12.29 -1.06 8.39
N MET A 58 11.84 -0.72 7.19
CA MET A 58 10.87 0.37 6.97
C MET A 58 9.47 0.11 7.55
N CYS A 59 9.16 -1.13 7.93
CA CYS A 59 7.90 -1.49 8.59
C CYS A 59 8.01 -1.50 10.12
N GLY A 60 9.11 -0.97 10.68
CA GLY A 60 9.34 -0.91 12.11
C GLY A 60 9.75 -2.24 12.73
N ASN A 61 9.63 -2.31 14.05
CA ASN A 61 10.08 -3.44 14.87
C ASN A 61 8.93 -4.35 15.37
N TYR A 62 7.68 -3.96 15.06
CA TYR A 62 6.45 -4.67 15.44
C TYR A 62 6.27 -4.87 16.96
N ASN A 63 6.78 -3.97 17.80
CA ASN A 63 6.63 -4.04 19.27
C ASN A 63 5.29 -3.45 19.79
N GLY A 64 4.56 -2.72 18.94
CA GLY A 64 3.30 -2.03 19.27
C GLY A 64 3.47 -0.57 19.71
N GLN A 65 4.66 0.02 19.52
CA GLN A 65 5.00 1.40 19.85
C GLN A 65 5.25 2.22 18.57
N PRO A 66 4.23 2.90 18.02
CA PRO A 66 4.36 3.57 16.73
C PRO A 66 5.36 4.74 16.70
N ASN A 67 5.77 5.22 17.87
CA ASN A 67 6.76 6.30 18.01
C ASN A 67 8.21 5.82 17.80
N ASP A 68 8.49 4.52 17.80
CA ASP A 68 9.82 3.97 17.53
C ASP A 68 9.90 3.18 16.21
N ASP A 69 8.83 3.16 15.41
CA ASP A 69 8.80 2.41 14.13
C ASP A 69 9.82 2.93 13.08
N ASN A 70 10.34 4.15 13.26
CA ASN A 70 11.41 4.71 12.43
C ASN A 70 12.82 4.51 13.07
N LEU A 71 13.01 3.46 13.87
CA LEU A 71 14.29 3.13 14.49
C LEU A 71 15.33 2.76 13.44
N MET A 72 16.45 3.48 13.43
CA MET A 72 17.59 3.21 12.56
C MET A 72 18.53 2.17 13.20
N PRO A 73 19.42 1.51 12.42
CA PRO A 73 20.41 0.54 12.92
C PRO A 73 21.31 1.06 14.06
N GLY A 74 21.45 2.38 14.22
CA GLY A 74 22.18 3.03 15.32
C GLY A 74 21.36 3.31 16.60
N GLY A 75 20.11 2.85 16.69
CA GLY A 75 19.24 3.05 17.86
C GLY A 75 18.59 4.43 17.95
N GLN A 76 18.86 5.32 17.01
CA GLN A 76 18.19 6.61 16.90
C GLN A 76 16.90 6.49 16.09
N VAL A 77 15.83 7.14 16.56
CA VAL A 77 14.56 7.22 15.84
C VAL A 77 14.62 8.39 14.86
N ALA A 78 14.38 8.11 13.57
CA ALA A 78 14.32 9.15 12.56
C ALA A 78 13.01 9.94 12.65
N SER A 79 13.06 11.24 12.34
CA SER A 79 11.87 12.10 12.35
C SER A 79 10.86 11.77 11.26
N THR A 80 11.28 11.04 10.22
CA THR A 80 10.41 10.57 9.13
C THR A 80 10.83 9.18 8.67
N SER A 81 9.88 8.41 8.15
CA SER A 81 10.14 7.11 7.54
C SER A 81 11.05 7.21 6.32
N LEU A 82 11.04 8.33 5.60
CA LEU A 82 11.97 8.58 4.50
C LEU A 82 13.43 8.64 4.97
N LEU A 83 13.68 9.31 6.10
CA LEU A 83 15.02 9.38 6.68
C LEU A 83 15.46 8.01 7.21
N ALA A 84 14.56 7.27 7.86
CA ALA A 84 14.84 5.88 8.26
C ALA A 84 15.15 4.98 7.05
N ALA A 85 14.44 5.17 5.93
CA ALA A 85 14.65 4.41 4.70
C ALA A 85 15.98 4.75 4.00
N ARG A 86 16.47 5.99 4.08
CA ARG A 86 17.74 6.42 3.45
C ARG A 86 18.95 5.63 3.98
N ASP A 87 18.93 5.27 5.25
CA ASP A 87 20.03 4.52 5.88
C ASP A 87 20.05 3.03 5.47
N THR A 88 19.00 2.53 4.80
CA THR A 88 18.95 1.16 4.26
C THR A 88 19.70 0.98 2.93
N GLY A 89 20.34 2.04 2.41
CA GLY A 89 21.19 2.00 1.21
C GLY A 89 20.45 1.83 -0.13
N SER A 90 19.12 1.74 -0.14
CA SER A 90 18.32 1.37 -1.33
C SER A 90 18.01 2.51 -2.32
N CYS A 91 18.06 3.78 -1.91
CA CYS A 91 17.70 4.90 -2.81
C CYS A 91 18.81 5.95 -2.85
N ARG A 92 19.78 5.76 -3.76
CA ARG A 92 20.88 6.73 -4.00
C ARG A 92 20.51 7.86 -4.97
N GLY A 93 19.29 7.85 -5.53
CA GLY A 93 18.79 8.89 -6.43
C GLY A 93 18.13 10.06 -5.70
N PRO A 94 18.06 11.26 -6.32
CA PRO A 94 17.24 12.34 -5.80
C PRO A 94 15.80 11.85 -5.63
N CYS A 95 15.19 12.15 -4.47
CA CYS A 95 13.75 11.94 -4.31
C CYS A 95 13.04 12.83 -5.34
N PRO A 96 12.27 12.27 -6.29
CA PRO A 96 11.72 13.06 -7.41
C PRO A 96 10.70 14.11 -6.97
N ILE A 97 10.16 13.98 -5.76
CA ILE A 97 9.01 14.77 -5.32
C ILE A 97 9.51 15.89 -4.41
N ALA A 98 9.71 17.07 -5.01
CA ALA A 98 9.86 18.30 -4.25
C ALA A 98 8.52 18.63 -3.54
N PRO A 99 8.53 18.95 -2.24
CA PRO A 99 7.33 19.38 -1.49
C PRO A 99 6.56 20.54 -2.15
N SER A 100 7.22 21.30 -3.03
CA SER A 100 6.67 22.46 -3.74
C SER A 100 5.59 22.11 -4.78
N MET A 101 5.36 20.83 -5.12
CA MET A 101 4.32 20.41 -6.07
C MET A 101 2.92 20.33 -5.44
N CYS A 102 2.81 20.27 -4.10
CA CYS A 102 1.53 20.14 -3.39
C CYS A 102 1.12 21.47 -2.75
N THR A 103 0.28 22.25 -3.43
CA THR A 103 -0.27 23.50 -2.90
C THR A 103 -1.54 23.24 -2.07
N PRO A 104 -1.97 24.18 -1.20
CA PRO A 104 -3.27 24.08 -0.53
C PRO A 104 -4.44 23.90 -1.51
N HIS A 105 -4.37 24.53 -2.69
CA HIS A 105 -5.36 24.35 -3.76
C HIS A 105 -5.42 22.90 -4.27
N HIS A 106 -4.26 22.24 -4.48
CA HIS A 106 -4.23 20.82 -4.84
C HIS A 106 -4.85 19.95 -3.75
N HIS A 107 -4.58 20.28 -2.48
CA HIS A 107 -5.15 19.54 -1.35
C HIS A 107 -6.67 19.57 -1.36
N ASP A 108 -7.28 20.74 -1.51
CA ASP A 108 -8.74 20.89 -1.51
C ASP A 108 -9.38 20.20 -2.72
N TRP A 109 -8.78 20.36 -3.90
CA TRP A 109 -9.26 19.73 -5.13
C TRP A 109 -9.24 18.20 -5.08
N TYR A 110 -8.13 17.60 -4.63
CA TYR A 110 -8.03 16.14 -4.55
C TYR A 110 -8.76 15.55 -3.34
N SER A 111 -9.03 16.35 -2.31
CA SER A 111 -9.87 15.95 -1.17
C SER A 111 -11.35 15.81 -1.51
N HIS A 112 -11.78 16.23 -2.70
CA HIS A 112 -13.16 16.15 -3.14
C HIS A 112 -13.69 14.69 -3.19
N PRO A 113 -14.98 14.42 -2.89
CA PRO A 113 -15.56 13.07 -2.90
C PRO A 113 -15.51 12.31 -4.23
N SER A 114 -15.30 13.00 -5.35
CA SER A 114 -15.08 12.37 -6.67
C SER A 114 -13.64 11.88 -6.88
N LYS A 115 -12.73 12.15 -5.93
CA LYS A 115 -11.30 11.84 -5.93
C LYS A 115 -10.95 11.11 -4.63
N CYS A 116 -9.95 11.56 -3.88
CA CYS A 116 -9.49 10.93 -2.64
C CYS A 116 -10.53 11.01 -1.51
N GLY A 117 -11.43 12.00 -1.56
CA GLY A 117 -12.53 12.13 -0.59
C GLY A 117 -13.48 10.93 -0.57
N LEU A 118 -13.52 10.13 -1.64
CA LEU A 118 -14.33 8.91 -1.70
C LEU A 118 -13.96 7.91 -0.58
N LEU A 119 -12.68 7.87 -0.20
CA LEU A 119 -12.15 6.98 0.83
C LEU A 119 -12.80 7.22 2.20
N LYS A 120 -13.07 8.49 2.53
CA LYS A 120 -13.65 8.92 3.82
C LYS A 120 -15.15 9.25 3.75
N ALA A 121 -15.79 9.06 2.59
CA ALA A 121 -17.21 9.36 2.43
C ALA A 121 -18.06 8.46 3.34
N THR A 122 -18.77 9.05 4.30
CA THR A 122 -19.58 8.33 5.31
C THR A 122 -20.73 7.53 4.70
N ASN A 123 -21.28 8.01 3.59
CA ASN A 123 -22.27 7.30 2.77
C ASN A 123 -21.67 6.71 1.48
N GLY A 124 -20.35 6.52 1.47
CA GLY A 124 -19.60 6.00 0.33
C GLY A 124 -19.51 4.47 0.29
N PRO A 125 -18.82 3.95 -0.73
CA PRO A 125 -18.67 2.50 -0.92
C PRO A 125 -17.79 1.85 0.16
N PHE A 126 -16.94 2.64 0.83
CA PHE A 126 -16.06 2.14 1.89
C PHE A 126 -16.60 2.33 3.31
N ARG A 127 -17.85 2.77 3.50
CA ARG A 127 -18.38 3.08 4.83
C ARG A 127 -18.28 1.93 5.83
N THR A 128 -18.43 0.69 5.36
CA THR A 128 -18.33 -0.54 6.17
C THR A 128 -16.89 -0.85 6.61
N CYS A 129 -15.91 -0.21 5.97
CA CYS A 129 -14.49 -0.38 6.26
C CYS A 129 -13.98 0.60 7.33
N HIS A 130 -14.64 1.75 7.51
CA HIS A 130 -14.13 2.85 8.35
C HIS A 130 -13.94 2.46 9.82
N SER A 131 -14.76 1.53 10.32
CA SER A 131 -14.65 1.01 11.70
C SER A 131 -13.51 0.00 11.89
N ILE A 132 -12.98 -0.56 10.81
CA ILE A 132 -11.95 -1.62 10.83
C ILE A 132 -10.60 -1.06 10.39
N VAL A 133 -10.60 -0.17 9.39
CA VAL A 133 -9.42 0.49 8.82
C VAL A 133 -9.70 1.97 8.71
N SER A 134 -8.95 2.79 9.46
CA SER A 134 -9.09 4.25 9.40
C SER A 134 -8.73 4.79 8.00
N PRO A 135 -9.57 5.62 7.37
CA PRO A 135 -9.29 6.18 6.05
C PRO A 135 -8.28 7.35 6.08
N SER A 136 -7.95 7.90 7.26
CA SER A 136 -7.22 9.17 7.37
C SER A 136 -5.86 9.18 6.67
N GLU A 137 -5.02 8.16 6.87
CA GLU A 137 -3.73 8.11 6.19
C GLU A 137 -3.86 7.79 4.70
N PHE A 138 -4.79 6.91 4.32
CA PHE A 138 -5.07 6.64 2.91
C PHE A 138 -5.52 7.90 2.15
N VAL A 139 -6.31 8.78 2.78
CA VAL A 139 -6.70 10.07 2.17
C VAL A 139 -5.50 10.98 2.00
N LYS A 140 -4.64 11.10 3.01
CA LYS A 140 -3.44 11.96 2.94
C LYS A 140 -2.47 11.48 1.86
N THR A 141 -2.19 10.18 1.81
CA THR A 141 -1.37 9.56 0.77
C THR A 141 -1.98 9.76 -0.61
N CYS A 142 -3.28 9.51 -0.77
CA CYS A 142 -3.95 9.72 -2.05
C CYS A 142 -3.85 11.17 -2.53
N VAL A 143 -4.09 12.15 -1.66
CA VAL A 143 -3.99 13.57 -2.02
C VAL A 143 -2.56 13.94 -2.42
N PHE A 144 -1.57 13.45 -1.67
CA PHE A 144 -0.16 13.65 -1.97
C PHE A 144 0.21 13.06 -3.33
N ASP A 145 -0.15 11.81 -3.60
CA ASP A 145 0.13 11.13 -4.86
C ASP A 145 -0.58 11.81 -6.03
N MET A 146 -1.85 12.17 -5.87
CA MET A 146 -2.59 12.88 -6.90
C MET A 146 -1.95 14.23 -7.25
N ALA A 147 -1.41 14.94 -6.27
CA ALA A 147 -0.66 16.16 -6.52
C ALA A 147 0.71 15.89 -7.20
N ALA A 148 1.46 14.89 -6.73
CA ALA A 148 2.74 14.50 -7.31
C ALA A 148 2.62 14.05 -8.78
N PHE A 149 1.53 13.35 -9.11
CA PHE A 149 1.25 12.82 -10.45
C PHE A 149 0.23 13.67 -11.23
N ARG A 150 0.06 14.95 -10.87
CA ARG A 150 -0.74 15.93 -11.63
C ARG A 150 -2.17 15.45 -11.97
N GLY A 151 -2.78 14.71 -11.05
CA GLY A 151 -4.17 14.29 -11.13
C GLY A 151 -4.43 13.04 -11.98
N ASP A 152 -3.39 12.25 -12.28
CA ASP A 152 -3.49 11.01 -13.05
C ASP A 152 -4.58 10.08 -12.50
N GLN A 153 -5.49 9.68 -13.39
CA GLN A 153 -6.64 8.84 -13.05
C GLN A 153 -6.21 7.43 -12.62
N LEU A 154 -5.14 6.88 -13.18
CA LEU A 154 -4.60 5.59 -12.77
C LEU A 154 -4.10 5.63 -11.32
N VAL A 155 -3.43 6.73 -10.93
CA VAL A 155 -2.94 6.94 -9.55
C VAL A 155 -4.09 7.06 -8.55
N LEU A 156 -5.18 7.73 -8.92
CA LEU A 156 -6.40 7.73 -8.12
C LEU A 156 -6.92 6.30 -7.92
N CYS A 157 -7.06 5.55 -9.01
CA CYS A 157 -7.61 4.20 -8.97
C CYS A 157 -6.74 3.24 -8.16
N GLN A 158 -5.42 3.42 -8.21
CA GLN A 158 -4.45 2.68 -7.39
C GLN A 158 -4.63 2.98 -5.90
N ASN A 159 -4.73 4.25 -5.53
CA ASN A 159 -5.01 4.66 -4.15
C ASN A 159 -6.36 4.14 -3.62
N LEU A 160 -7.42 4.16 -4.45
CA LEU A 160 -8.72 3.59 -4.09
C LEU A 160 -8.66 2.06 -3.93
N GLN A 161 -7.95 1.38 -4.82
CA GLN A 161 -7.71 -0.07 -4.72
C GLN A 161 -6.87 -0.41 -3.48
N ALA A 162 -5.90 0.45 -3.11
CA ALA A 162 -5.08 0.30 -1.91
C ALA A 162 -5.96 0.15 -0.65
N TYR A 163 -6.90 1.06 -0.48
CA TYR A 163 -7.82 1.04 0.66
C TYR A 163 -8.85 -0.11 0.57
N ALA A 164 -9.32 -0.42 -0.64
CA ALA A 164 -10.24 -1.54 -0.85
C ALA A 164 -9.63 -2.87 -0.38
N ASP A 165 -8.39 -3.14 -0.75
CA ASP A 165 -7.72 -4.38 -0.36
C ASP A 165 -7.34 -4.37 1.12
N ALA A 166 -6.92 -3.22 1.68
CA ALA A 166 -6.68 -3.12 3.13
C ALA A 166 -7.96 -3.45 3.92
N CYS A 167 -9.11 -2.96 3.47
CA CYS A 167 -10.40 -3.31 4.06
C CYS A 167 -10.69 -4.81 3.97
N VAL A 168 -10.52 -5.43 2.80
CA VAL A 168 -10.71 -6.87 2.61
C VAL A 168 -9.75 -7.70 3.45
N SER A 169 -8.47 -7.31 3.51
CA SER A 169 -7.42 -7.93 4.34
C SER A 169 -7.76 -7.90 5.82
N ALA A 170 -8.49 -6.87 6.28
CA ALA A 170 -8.96 -6.73 7.66
C ALA A 170 -10.33 -7.42 7.91
N GLY A 171 -10.87 -8.16 6.92
CA GLY A 171 -12.15 -8.86 7.02
C GLY A 171 -13.39 -8.02 6.68
N GLY A 172 -13.18 -6.77 6.24
CA GLY A 172 -14.24 -5.89 5.76
C GLY A 172 -14.73 -6.24 4.35
N LYS A 173 -15.87 -5.67 3.98
CA LYS A 173 -16.49 -5.85 2.66
C LYS A 173 -16.85 -4.49 2.07
N PRO A 174 -15.96 -3.87 1.27
CA PRO A 174 -16.28 -2.63 0.59
C PRO A 174 -17.40 -2.87 -0.42
N GLN A 175 -18.28 -1.90 -0.62
CA GLN A 175 -19.25 -1.93 -1.70
C GLN A 175 -18.59 -1.64 -3.06
N GLN A 176 -19.35 -1.85 -4.13
CA GLN A 176 -18.89 -1.57 -5.50
C GLN A 176 -18.53 -0.08 -5.68
N TRP A 177 -17.23 0.19 -5.83
CA TRP A 177 -16.71 1.53 -6.09
C TRP A 177 -16.19 1.70 -7.52
N ARG A 178 -15.80 0.61 -8.18
CA ARG A 178 -15.45 0.59 -9.62
C ARG A 178 -16.72 0.59 -10.46
N ARG A 179 -16.76 1.45 -11.48
CA ARG A 179 -17.87 1.55 -12.45
C ARG A 179 -17.34 1.91 -13.83
N ARG A 180 -18.17 1.74 -14.86
CA ARG A 180 -17.80 2.13 -16.23
C ARG A 180 -17.39 3.60 -16.26
N GLY A 181 -16.23 3.90 -16.84
CA GLY A 181 -15.66 5.25 -16.87
C GLY A 181 -15.00 5.73 -15.56
N PHE A 182 -15.00 4.93 -14.49
CA PHE A 182 -14.32 5.26 -13.24
C PHE A 182 -13.69 4.03 -12.61
N CYS A 183 -12.37 3.89 -12.81
CA CYS A 183 -11.59 2.75 -12.33
C CYS A 183 -12.16 1.39 -12.75
N GLY A 184 -12.92 1.34 -13.84
CA GLY A 184 -13.38 0.09 -14.42
C GLY A 184 -12.21 -0.67 -15.04
N THR A 185 -12.30 -1.99 -15.05
CA THR A 185 -11.48 -2.80 -15.96
C THR A 185 -12.02 -2.57 -17.36
N TYR A 186 -11.18 -2.15 -18.31
CA TYR A 186 -11.54 -2.31 -19.72
C TYR A 186 -11.75 -3.82 -19.96
N PRO A 187 -12.76 -4.23 -20.74
CA PRO A 187 -12.79 -5.61 -21.19
C PRO A 187 -11.47 -5.87 -21.91
N SER A 188 -10.76 -6.92 -21.49
CA SER A 188 -9.67 -7.47 -22.28
C SER A 188 -10.24 -7.78 -23.66
N SER A 189 -9.76 -7.07 -24.67
CA SER A 189 -9.92 -7.48 -26.05
C SER A 189 -9.17 -8.81 -26.20
N ASP A 190 -9.93 -9.91 -26.17
CA ASP A 190 -9.52 -11.20 -26.72
C ASP A 190 -9.15 -11.07 -28.20
#